data_AF-A0A8C1WH38-F1
#
_entry.id   AF-A0A8C1WH38-F1
#
_cell.length_a   1.000
_cell.length_b   1.000
_cell.length_c   1.000
_cell.angle_alpha   90.00
_cell.angle_beta   90.00
_cell.angle_gamma   90.00
#
_symmetry.space_group_name_H-M   'P 1'
#
loop_
_entity.id
_entity.type
_entity.pdbx_description
1 polymer ?
#
loop_
_entity_poly.entity_id
_entity_poly.type
_entity_poly.pdbx_seq_one_letter_code
_entity_poly.pdbx_strand_id
1 'polypeptide(L)'
;MKVVNLKQAILQAWKERWSDYQWAINIKKNCPKGATWDYLNLAEALLEQAMIGPSPNPLILSYLKYAISSQMVSYSSVLTAISKFDDFSRELCIKSLLEIMDMFSNRLSCHGKAEECIGLCRAMLCTMVWLLQGCAWYCERLRESGALPVLENSLRACLGRMTNLLHSTKNRALVHIARLEEQASWTNVEQALLKVSENLNAVTNQTLKEDLEECVSLVKGIPQMLSLQSDPPVHTSFPSVHAFIMLEGTMNLTGETQPLVEQLMMIKRMQHIPAPLFVLEIWKACFTGLIESPEGNEELKWTAFTFLKVTFTKYLHGT
;
A
#
# COMPACT_ATOMS: atom_id res chain seq x y z
N MET A 1 -16.15 -15.95 30.19
CA MET A 1 -15.33 -14.72 30.08
C MET A 1 -16.26 -13.58 29.70
N LYS A 2 -16.39 -12.52 30.52
CA LYS A 2 -17.20 -11.36 30.12
C LYS A 2 -16.48 -10.66 28.97
N VAL A 3 -17.08 -10.66 27.79
CA VAL A 3 -16.63 -9.80 26.68
C VAL A 3 -16.83 -8.37 27.17
N VAL A 4 -15.74 -7.72 27.57
CA VAL A 4 -15.80 -6.32 27.97
C VAL A 4 -16.19 -5.51 26.73
N ASN A 5 -17.26 -4.72 26.85
CA ASN A 5 -17.67 -3.82 25.79
C ASN A 5 -16.58 -2.77 25.59
N LEU A 6 -15.95 -2.78 24.41
CA LEU A 6 -14.82 -1.93 24.08
C LEU A 6 -15.14 -0.43 24.27
N LYS A 7 -16.36 0.01 23.92
CA LYS A 7 -16.79 1.40 24.12
C LYS A 7 -16.82 1.76 25.60
N GLN A 8 -17.31 0.86 26.46
CA GLN A 8 -17.32 1.07 27.91
C GLN A 8 -15.90 1.14 28.48
N ALA A 9 -14.98 0.30 28.01
CA ALA A 9 -13.59 0.33 28.43
C ALA A 9 -12.90 1.65 28.04
N ILE A 10 -13.14 2.15 26.83
CA ILE A 10 -12.61 3.46 26.37
C ILE A 10 -13.20 4.59 27.22
N LEU A 11 -14.51 4.59 27.48
CA LEU A 11 -15.17 5.61 28.29
C LEU A 11 -14.70 5.60 29.74
N GLN A 12 -14.44 4.41 30.30
CA GLN A 12 -13.86 4.27 31.63
C GLN A 12 -12.45 4.87 31.67
N ALA A 13 -11.59 4.50 30.72
CA ALA A 13 -10.23 5.03 30.62
C ALA A 13 -10.21 6.56 30.43
N TRP A 14 -11.17 7.09 29.67
CA TRP A 14 -11.34 8.53 29.51
C TRP A 14 -11.80 9.20 30.82
N LYS A 15 -12.80 8.64 31.51
CA LYS A 15 -13.32 9.17 32.79
C LYS A 15 -12.25 9.16 33.88
N GLU A 16 -11.45 8.10 33.95
CA GLU A 16 -10.36 7.95 34.91
C GLU A 16 -9.05 8.61 34.45
N ARG A 17 -9.04 9.24 33.26
CA ARG A 17 -7.88 9.94 32.67
C ARG A 17 -6.60 9.09 32.65
N TRP A 18 -6.72 7.84 32.21
CA TRP A 18 -5.57 6.95 32.10
C TRP A 18 -4.50 7.53 31.16
N SER A 19 -3.23 7.25 31.47
CA SER A 19 -2.15 7.48 30.50
C SER A 19 -2.22 6.47 29.35
N ASP A 20 -1.62 6.81 28.20
CA ASP A 20 -1.58 5.93 27.02
C ASP A 20 -1.06 4.52 27.35
N TYR A 21 -0.04 4.43 28.21
CA TYR A 21 0.55 3.17 28.66
C TYR A 21 -0.40 2.36 29.55
N GLN A 22 -1.03 3.01 30.54
CA GLN A 22 -2.01 2.36 31.42
C GLN A 22 -3.22 1.86 30.62
N TRP A 23 -3.69 2.66 29.68
CA TRP A 23 -4.77 2.28 28.77
C TRP A 23 -4.38 1.05 27.95
N ALA A 24 -3.21 1.06 27.30
CA ALA A 24 -2.77 -0.05 26.48
C ALA A 24 -2.65 -1.37 27.25
N ILE A 25 -2.12 -1.35 28.48
CA ILE A 25 -2.05 -2.55 29.34
C ILE A 25 -3.45 -3.10 29.62
N ASN A 26 -4.38 -2.23 30.01
CA ASN A 26 -5.73 -2.64 30.38
C ASN A 26 -6.50 -3.18 29.17
N ILE A 27 -6.36 -2.57 27.99
CA ILE A 27 -6.96 -3.08 26.76
C ILE A 27 -6.37 -4.46 26.41
N LYS A 28 -5.04 -4.62 26.44
CA LYS A 28 -4.39 -5.91 26.16
C LYS A 28 -4.81 -7.03 27.12
N LYS A 29 -5.11 -6.68 28.37
CA LYS A 29 -5.53 -7.64 29.40
C LYS A 29 -7.00 -8.05 29.26
N ASN A 30 -7.86 -7.10 28.87
CA ASN A 30 -9.32 -7.26 28.94
C ASN A 30 -9.99 -7.54 27.59
N CYS A 31 -9.32 -7.27 26.47
CA CYS A 31 -9.84 -7.52 25.13
C CYS A 31 -9.12 -8.72 24.50
N PRO A 32 -9.84 -9.74 23.99
CA PRO A 32 -9.21 -10.83 23.25
C PRO A 32 -8.62 -10.30 21.94
N LYS A 33 -7.47 -10.84 21.52
CA LYS A 33 -6.94 -10.63 20.17
C LYS A 33 -7.91 -11.23 19.15
N GLY A 34 -8.09 -10.58 18.00
CA GLY A 34 -8.92 -11.09 16.92
C GLY A 34 -8.32 -12.32 16.22
N ALA A 35 -8.97 -12.77 15.14
CA ALA A 35 -8.43 -13.80 14.25
C ALA A 35 -7.19 -13.29 13.46
N THR A 36 -7.06 -11.97 13.33
CA THR A 36 -5.86 -11.25 12.89
C THR A 36 -5.12 -10.71 14.11
N TRP A 37 -3.87 -10.26 13.93
CA TRP A 37 -3.05 -9.65 14.99
C TRP A 37 -3.67 -8.38 15.62
N ASP A 38 -4.68 -7.81 14.96
CA ASP A 38 -5.40 -6.62 15.40
C ASP A 38 -6.47 -6.90 16.47
N TYR A 39 -6.70 -5.89 17.32
CA TYR A 39 -7.91 -5.84 18.13
C TYR A 39 -9.09 -5.42 17.24
N LEU A 40 -10.01 -6.35 17.01
CA LEU A 40 -11.17 -6.14 16.15
C LEU A 40 -11.96 -4.88 16.57
N ASN A 41 -12.24 -4.02 15.60
CA ASN A 41 -13.00 -2.77 15.77
C ASN A 41 -12.37 -1.73 16.73
N LEU A 42 -11.10 -1.88 17.12
CA LEU A 42 -10.45 -0.93 18.03
C LEU A 42 -10.26 0.47 17.44
N ALA A 43 -9.77 0.55 16.20
CA ALA A 43 -9.61 1.82 15.51
C ALA A 43 -10.96 2.55 15.34
N GLU A 44 -11.99 1.81 14.96
CA GLU A 44 -13.35 2.33 14.79
C GLU A 44 -13.93 2.83 16.11
N ALA A 45 -13.89 2.03 17.18
CA ALA A 45 -14.41 2.45 18.47
C ALA A 45 -13.67 3.66 19.04
N LEU A 46 -12.34 3.75 18.87
CA LEU A 46 -11.56 4.90 19.30
C LEU A 46 -11.92 6.16 18.51
N LEU A 47 -12.03 6.07 17.18
CA LEU A 47 -12.42 7.22 16.35
C LEU A 47 -13.85 7.67 16.62
N GLU A 48 -14.81 6.75 16.70
CA GLU A 48 -16.20 7.09 17.04
C GLU A 48 -16.30 7.86 18.36
N GLN A 49 -15.59 7.41 19.40
CA GLN A 49 -15.60 8.09 20.70
C GLN A 49 -14.79 9.40 20.67
N ALA A 50 -13.69 9.44 19.90
CA ALA A 50 -12.90 10.66 19.75
C ALA A 50 -13.67 11.77 19.01
N MET A 51 -14.59 11.40 18.11
CA MET A 51 -15.35 12.33 17.29
C MET A 51 -16.71 12.71 17.89
N ILE A 52 -16.95 12.49 19.18
CA ILE A 52 -18.16 12.99 19.86
C ILE A 52 -17.94 14.48 20.22
N GLY A 53 -18.72 15.38 19.60
CA GLY A 53 -18.70 16.82 19.86
C GLY A 53 -18.10 17.66 18.72
N PRO A 54 -18.02 19.00 18.85
CA PRO A 54 -17.58 19.88 17.77
C PRO A 54 -16.07 19.76 17.47
N SER A 55 -15.26 19.40 18.47
CA SER A 55 -13.82 19.19 18.37
C SER A 55 -13.46 17.76 18.80
N PRO A 56 -12.40 17.16 18.25
CA PRO A 56 -12.04 15.81 18.61
C PRO A 56 -11.47 15.75 20.04
N ASN A 57 -11.79 14.66 20.76
CA ASN A 57 -11.31 14.42 22.12
C ASN A 57 -9.81 14.09 22.11
N PRO A 58 -8.95 14.95 22.68
CA PRO A 58 -7.49 14.80 22.55
C PRO A 58 -6.95 13.57 23.27
N LEU A 59 -7.58 13.15 24.37
CA LEU A 59 -7.14 11.98 25.14
C LEU A 59 -7.47 10.67 24.40
N ILE A 60 -8.66 10.58 23.81
CA ILE A 60 -9.01 9.37 23.03
C ILE A 60 -8.19 9.32 21.74
N LEU A 61 -7.87 10.48 21.14
CA LEU A 61 -6.93 10.55 20.03
C LEU A 61 -5.52 10.11 20.44
N SER A 62 -5.03 10.45 21.64
CA SER A 62 -3.71 9.97 22.09
C SER A 62 -3.67 8.44 22.21
N TYR A 63 -4.75 7.82 22.69
CA TYR A 63 -4.88 6.35 22.69
C TYR A 63 -4.81 5.75 21.28
N LEU A 64 -5.47 6.37 20.29
CA LEU A 64 -5.37 5.92 18.90
C LEU A 64 -3.95 6.09 18.33
N LYS A 65 -3.32 7.25 18.56
CA LYS A 65 -1.93 7.51 18.15
C LYS A 65 -0.98 6.48 18.76
N TYR A 66 -1.17 6.15 20.03
CA TYR A 66 -0.40 5.11 20.71
C TYR A 66 -0.69 3.72 20.14
N ALA A 67 -1.96 3.39 19.86
CA ALA A 67 -2.35 2.11 19.25
C ALA A 67 -1.70 1.90 17.88
N ILE A 68 -1.62 2.95 17.06
CA ILE A 68 -0.93 2.94 15.76
C ILE A 68 0.57 2.69 15.97
N SER A 69 1.22 3.48 16.83
CA SER A 69 2.67 3.37 17.08
C SER A 69 3.08 2.04 17.70
N SER A 70 2.22 1.43 18.50
CA SER A 70 2.45 0.14 19.16
C SER A 70 1.88 -1.07 18.40
N GLN A 71 1.41 -0.86 17.16
CA GLN A 71 0.85 -1.90 16.28
C GLN A 71 -0.28 -2.72 16.93
N MET A 72 -1.12 -2.07 17.74
CA MET A 72 -2.34 -2.66 18.29
C MET A 72 -3.49 -2.66 17.26
N VAL A 73 -3.37 -1.86 16.20
CA VAL A 73 -4.31 -1.75 15.09
C VAL A 73 -3.55 -1.68 13.78
N SER A 74 -4.07 -2.30 12.71
CA SER A 74 -3.50 -2.17 11.38
C SER A 74 -3.84 -0.82 10.76
N TYR A 75 -2.98 -0.38 9.85
CA TYR A 75 -3.23 0.82 9.05
C TYR A 75 -4.52 0.70 8.22
N SER A 76 -4.86 -0.50 7.72
CA SER A 76 -6.12 -0.74 7.01
C SER A 76 -7.34 -0.47 7.89
N SER A 77 -7.34 -0.94 9.15
CA SER A 77 -8.44 -0.70 10.08
C SER A 77 -8.61 0.78 10.40
N VAL A 78 -7.50 1.52 10.54
CA VAL A 78 -7.51 2.97 10.79
C VAL A 78 -8.03 3.73 9.58
N LEU A 79 -7.52 3.45 8.38
CA LEU A 79 -7.98 4.07 7.14
C LEU A 79 -9.47 3.82 6.89
N THR A 80 -9.92 2.59 7.08
CA THR A 80 -11.35 2.24 7.00
C THR A 80 -12.17 3.06 7.98
N ALA A 81 -11.73 3.15 9.24
CA ALA A 81 -12.44 3.91 10.27
C ALA A 81 -12.45 5.42 9.99
N ILE A 82 -11.39 5.99 9.41
CA ILE A 82 -11.35 7.39 8.96
C ILE A 82 -12.38 7.62 7.85
N SER A 83 -12.44 6.71 6.86
CA SER A 83 -13.33 6.86 5.69
C SER A 83 -14.82 6.81 6.03
N LYS A 84 -15.20 6.38 7.24
CA LYS A 84 -16.59 6.38 7.75
C LYS A 84 -17.05 7.75 8.25
N PHE A 85 -16.16 8.70 8.49
CA PHE A 85 -16.52 10.04 8.98
C PHE A 85 -16.99 10.92 7.82
N ASP A 86 -18.22 11.42 7.81
CA ASP A 86 -18.81 12.13 6.67
C ASP A 86 -19.11 13.62 6.91
N ASP A 87 -18.99 14.10 8.14
CA ASP A 87 -19.27 15.49 8.52
C ASP A 87 -18.08 16.42 8.27
N PHE A 88 -17.86 16.79 7.01
CA PHE A 88 -16.80 17.72 6.58
C PHE A 88 -16.95 19.14 7.11
N SER A 89 -18.11 19.51 7.69
CA SER A 89 -18.29 20.81 8.33
C SER A 89 -17.45 20.97 9.61
N ARG A 90 -17.02 19.86 10.21
CA ARG A 90 -16.23 19.82 11.43
C ARG A 90 -14.73 19.85 11.13
N GLU A 91 -14.23 21.00 10.71
CA GLU A 91 -12.86 21.21 10.23
C GLU A 91 -11.76 20.70 11.18
N LEU A 92 -11.92 20.91 12.50
CA LEU A 92 -10.94 20.41 13.50
C LEU A 92 -10.86 18.89 13.54
N CYS A 93 -11.97 18.21 13.28
CA CYS A 93 -12.04 16.75 13.22
C CYS A 93 -11.37 16.26 11.94
N ILE A 94 -11.70 16.85 10.79
CA ILE A 94 -11.05 16.54 9.51
C ILE A 94 -9.54 16.75 9.61
N LYS A 95 -9.09 17.88 10.15
CA LYS A 95 -7.66 18.17 10.36
C LYS A 95 -6.98 17.08 11.20
N SER A 96 -7.60 16.67 12.30
CA SER A 96 -7.04 15.64 13.17
C SER A 96 -7.00 14.26 12.49
N LEU A 97 -8.00 13.92 11.67
CA LEU A 97 -8.02 12.68 10.89
C LEU A 97 -6.89 12.67 9.84
N LEU A 98 -6.67 13.79 9.14
CA LEU A 98 -5.56 13.93 8.20
C LEU A 98 -4.19 13.81 8.90
N GLU A 99 -4.03 14.40 10.08
CA GLU A 99 -2.81 14.26 10.88
C GLU A 99 -2.56 12.81 11.33
N ILE A 100 -3.61 12.04 11.61
CA ILE A 100 -3.49 10.60 11.92
C ILE A 100 -2.99 9.84 10.68
N MET A 101 -3.50 10.14 9.48
CA MET A 101 -3.04 9.50 8.24
C MET A 101 -1.55 9.76 7.98
N ASP A 102 -1.08 10.98 8.26
CA ASP A 102 0.32 11.37 8.07
C ASP A 102 1.29 10.52 8.93
N MET A 103 0.83 9.94 10.05
CA MET A 103 1.67 9.10 10.92
C MET A 103 2.18 7.83 10.24
N PHE A 104 1.50 7.33 9.21
CA PHE A 104 1.81 6.03 8.61
C PHE A 104 1.72 5.99 7.08
N SER A 105 1.41 7.10 6.41
CA SER A 105 1.31 7.20 4.94
C SER A 105 2.52 6.62 4.18
N ASN A 106 3.73 6.85 4.68
CA ASN A 106 4.98 6.34 4.08
C ASN A 106 5.25 4.86 4.37
N ARG A 107 4.50 4.23 5.28
CA ARG A 107 4.68 2.84 5.74
C ARG A 107 3.63 1.88 5.20
N LEU A 108 2.72 2.36 4.35
CA LEU A 108 1.68 1.55 3.72
C LEU A 108 2.31 0.48 2.82
N SER A 109 2.11 -0.78 3.17
CA SER A 109 2.72 -1.91 2.47
C SER A 109 1.96 -3.19 2.74
N CYS A 110 1.80 -4.01 1.70
CA CYS A 110 1.15 -5.30 1.76
C CYS A 110 2.15 -6.34 2.28
N HIS A 111 2.08 -6.65 3.58
CA HIS A 111 2.83 -7.74 4.20
C HIS A 111 1.83 -8.67 4.89
N GLY A 112 2.00 -9.98 4.72
CA GLY A 112 1.17 -10.98 5.41
C GLY A 112 0.18 -11.70 4.50
N LYS A 113 -0.98 -12.03 5.05
CA LYS A 113 -2.01 -12.85 4.36
C LYS A 113 -2.68 -12.05 3.25
N ALA A 114 -3.08 -12.74 2.18
CA ALA A 114 -3.79 -12.13 1.05
C ALA A 114 -5.00 -11.29 1.48
N GLU A 115 -5.81 -11.80 2.41
CA GLU A 115 -6.98 -11.09 2.96
C GLU A 115 -6.64 -9.74 3.59
N GLU A 116 -5.52 -9.64 4.31
CA GLU A 116 -5.10 -8.39 4.94
C GLU A 116 -4.59 -7.39 3.91
N CYS A 117 -3.89 -7.87 2.88
CA CYS A 117 -3.45 -7.07 1.75
C CYS A 117 -4.65 -6.53 0.95
N ILE A 118 -5.66 -7.36 0.67
CA ILE A 118 -6.92 -6.94 0.04
C ILE A 118 -7.67 -5.96 0.93
N GLY A 119 -7.71 -6.20 2.25
CA GLY A 119 -8.27 -5.26 3.21
C GLY A 119 -7.58 -3.88 3.17
N LEU A 120 -6.26 -3.84 3.01
CA LEU A 120 -5.54 -2.58 2.80
C LEU A 120 -5.91 -1.91 1.47
N CYS A 121 -6.00 -2.67 0.38
CA CYS A 121 -6.44 -2.16 -0.92
C CYS A 121 -7.83 -1.50 -0.82
N ARG A 122 -8.80 -2.18 -0.20
CA ARG A 122 -10.16 -1.64 0.01
C ARG A 122 -10.13 -0.38 0.88
N ALA A 123 -9.38 -0.40 1.98
CA ALA A 123 -9.23 0.77 2.85
C ALA A 123 -8.60 1.98 2.13
N MET A 124 -7.61 1.74 1.26
CA MET A 124 -6.99 2.77 0.41
C MET A 124 -7.98 3.38 -0.56
N LEU A 125 -8.80 2.55 -1.22
CA LEU A 125 -9.87 3.01 -2.11
C LEU A 125 -10.90 3.87 -1.36
N CYS A 126 -11.40 3.39 -0.22
CA CYS A 126 -12.32 4.14 0.63
C CYS A 126 -11.73 5.47 1.09
N THR A 127 -10.45 5.49 1.45
CA THR A 127 -9.73 6.72 1.83
C THR A 127 -9.62 7.70 0.68
N MET A 128 -9.33 7.22 -0.54
CA MET A 128 -9.29 8.06 -1.74
C MET A 128 -10.66 8.68 -2.02
N VAL A 129 -11.74 7.89 -1.95
CA VAL A 129 -13.12 8.39 -2.10
C VAL A 129 -13.42 9.45 -1.04
N TRP A 130 -13.05 9.19 0.21
CA TRP A 130 -13.26 10.12 1.32
C TRP A 130 -12.53 11.46 1.11
N LEU A 131 -11.27 11.43 0.65
CA LEU A 131 -10.52 12.63 0.31
C LEU A 131 -11.15 13.40 -0.87
N LEU A 132 -11.61 12.69 -1.90
CA LEU A 132 -12.32 13.30 -3.04
C LEU A 132 -13.63 13.96 -2.61
N GLN A 133 -14.40 13.30 -1.73
CA GLN A 133 -15.61 13.86 -1.15
C GLN A 133 -15.33 15.10 -0.32
N GLY A 134 -14.24 15.10 0.46
CA GLY A 134 -13.77 16.29 1.17
C GLY A 134 -13.44 17.44 0.21
N CYS A 135 -12.65 17.17 -0.84
CA CYS A 135 -12.35 18.18 -1.86
C CYS A 135 -13.63 18.71 -2.52
N ALA A 136 -14.58 17.85 -2.90
CA ALA A 136 -15.85 18.26 -3.48
C ALA A 136 -16.65 19.17 -2.53
N TRP A 137 -16.72 18.79 -1.25
CA TRP A 137 -17.43 19.55 -0.23
C TRP A 137 -16.82 20.96 -0.04
N TYR A 138 -15.50 21.07 0.06
CA TYR A 138 -14.84 22.38 0.21
C TYR A 138 -14.97 23.23 -1.05
N CYS A 139 -14.89 22.65 -2.25
CA CYS A 139 -15.13 23.38 -3.50
C CYS A 139 -16.57 23.92 -3.58
N GLU A 140 -17.56 23.12 -3.19
CA GLU A 140 -18.96 23.55 -3.13
C GLU A 140 -19.16 24.69 -2.12
N ARG A 141 -18.52 24.61 -0.95
CA ARG A 141 -18.60 25.67 0.07
C ARG A 141 -17.93 26.97 -0.36
N LEU A 142 -16.82 26.89 -1.08
CA LEU A 142 -16.18 28.05 -1.70
C LEU A 142 -17.09 28.73 -2.74
N ARG A 143 -17.90 27.95 -3.47
CA ARG A 143 -18.91 28.47 -4.40
C ARG A 143 -20.01 29.25 -3.68
N GLU A 144 -20.50 28.73 -2.55
CA GLU A 144 -21.63 29.31 -1.80
C GLU A 144 -21.24 30.51 -0.93
N SER A 145 -20.10 30.41 -0.24
CA SER A 145 -19.67 31.37 0.79
C SER A 145 -18.59 32.35 0.32
N GLY A 146 -18.11 32.20 -0.93
CA GLY A 146 -16.97 32.94 -1.46
C GLY A 146 -15.61 32.40 -0.96
N ALA A 147 -14.53 33.01 -1.44
CA ALA A 147 -13.15 32.59 -1.14
C ALA A 147 -12.74 32.93 0.31
N LEU A 148 -13.14 32.09 1.27
CA LEU A 148 -12.67 32.16 2.64
C LEU A 148 -11.32 31.44 2.78
N PRO A 149 -10.26 32.08 3.33
CA PRO A 149 -8.94 31.47 3.47
C PRO A 149 -8.94 30.15 4.26
N VAL A 150 -9.85 30.00 5.22
CA VAL A 150 -10.00 28.79 6.03
C VAL A 150 -10.44 27.60 5.18
N LEU A 151 -11.44 27.79 4.30
CA LEU A 151 -11.93 26.74 3.40
C LEU A 151 -10.87 26.34 2.38
N GLU A 152 -10.13 27.31 1.83
CA GLU A 152 -8.99 27.01 0.93
C GLU A 152 -7.89 26.21 1.62
N ASN A 153 -7.59 26.50 2.89
CA ASN A 153 -6.61 25.76 3.67
C ASN A 153 -7.06 24.32 3.92
N SER A 154 -8.33 24.11 4.22
CA SER A 154 -8.91 22.76 4.40
C SER A 154 -8.93 21.97 3.09
N LEU A 155 -9.31 22.60 1.97
CA LEU A 155 -9.21 22.01 0.63
C LEU A 155 -7.76 21.61 0.30
N ARG A 156 -6.80 22.52 0.52
CA ARG A 156 -5.37 22.25 0.31
C ARG A 156 -4.88 21.10 1.19
N ALA A 157 -5.37 21.00 2.42
CA ALA A 157 -5.00 19.90 3.31
C ALA A 157 -5.47 18.54 2.78
N CYS A 158 -6.73 18.42 2.35
CA CYS A 158 -7.27 17.20 1.73
C CYS A 158 -6.54 16.86 0.44
N LEU A 159 -6.40 17.83 -0.47
CA LEU A 159 -5.73 17.67 -1.74
C LEU A 159 -4.27 17.22 -1.55
N GLY A 160 -3.52 17.88 -0.67
CA GLY A 160 -2.12 17.53 -0.41
C GLY A 160 -1.94 16.08 0.08
N ARG A 161 -2.86 15.57 0.93
CA ARG A 161 -2.79 14.16 1.37
C ARG A 161 -3.17 13.21 0.25
N MET A 162 -4.16 13.57 -0.57
CA MET A 162 -4.55 12.79 -1.74
C MET A 162 -3.40 12.68 -2.74
N THR A 163 -2.77 13.81 -3.10
CA THR A 163 -1.62 13.86 -4.00
C THR A 163 -0.45 13.06 -3.43
N ASN A 164 -0.12 13.21 -2.14
CA ASN A 164 0.96 12.43 -1.50
C ASN A 164 0.69 10.91 -1.56
N LEU A 165 -0.56 10.49 -1.32
CA LEU A 165 -0.94 9.08 -1.43
C LEU A 165 -0.84 8.60 -2.88
N LEU A 166 -1.31 9.38 -3.85
CA LEU A 166 -1.41 8.98 -5.25
C LEU A 166 -0.12 9.19 -6.05
N HIS A 167 0.86 9.96 -5.55
CA HIS A 167 2.14 10.17 -6.22
C HIS A 167 2.92 8.84 -6.39
N SER A 168 2.76 7.91 -5.44
CA SER A 168 3.39 6.60 -5.51
C SER A 168 2.65 5.64 -6.46
N THR A 169 3.35 5.11 -7.47
CA THR A 169 2.82 4.06 -8.36
C THR A 169 2.32 2.84 -7.58
N LYS A 170 3.00 2.47 -6.50
CA LYS A 170 2.59 1.39 -5.59
C LYS A 170 1.18 1.65 -5.04
N ASN A 171 0.94 2.84 -4.51
CA ASN A 171 -0.36 3.17 -3.89
C ASN A 171 -1.48 3.22 -4.94
N ARG A 172 -1.20 3.76 -6.13
CA ARG A 172 -2.16 3.70 -7.25
C ARG A 172 -2.47 2.26 -7.67
N ALA A 173 -1.46 1.38 -7.66
CA ALA A 173 -1.66 -0.05 -7.93
C ALA A 173 -2.52 -0.75 -6.84
N LEU A 174 -2.36 -0.39 -5.56
CA LEU A 174 -3.23 -0.89 -4.48
C LEU A 174 -4.69 -0.52 -4.71
N VAL A 175 -4.96 0.74 -5.10
CA VAL A 175 -6.30 1.22 -5.44
C VAL A 175 -6.84 0.50 -6.69
N HIS A 176 -5.98 0.26 -7.68
CA HIS A 176 -6.35 -0.52 -8.87
C HIS A 176 -6.77 -1.95 -8.53
N ILE A 177 -6.03 -2.63 -7.64
CA ILE A 177 -6.37 -3.98 -7.16
C ILE A 177 -7.74 -3.95 -6.44
N ALA A 178 -7.99 -2.95 -5.59
CA ALA A 178 -9.28 -2.79 -4.92
C ALA A 178 -10.45 -2.67 -5.89
N ARG A 179 -10.25 -1.92 -6.98
CA ARG A 179 -11.22 -1.80 -8.07
C ARG A 179 -11.49 -3.13 -8.77
N LEU A 180 -10.46 -3.93 -9.05
CA LEU A 180 -10.62 -5.23 -9.70
C LEU A 180 -11.37 -6.22 -8.80
N GLU A 181 -11.13 -6.14 -7.49
CA GLU A 181 -11.78 -6.97 -6.48
C GLU A 181 -13.29 -6.67 -6.37
N GLU A 182 -13.67 -5.39 -6.38
CA GLU A 182 -15.07 -4.98 -6.28
C GLU A 182 -15.37 -3.87 -7.28
N GLN A 183 -15.71 -4.24 -8.52
CA GLN A 183 -15.86 -3.27 -9.61
C GLN A 183 -16.94 -2.20 -9.34
N ALA A 184 -17.99 -2.55 -8.59
CA ALA A 184 -19.06 -1.63 -8.19
C ALA A 184 -18.56 -0.50 -7.27
N SER A 185 -17.49 -0.73 -6.51
CA SER A 185 -16.91 0.28 -5.61
C SER A 185 -16.32 1.49 -6.37
N TRP A 186 -15.97 1.32 -7.64
CA TRP A 186 -15.43 2.38 -8.48
C TRP A 186 -16.47 3.45 -8.84
N THR A 187 -17.75 3.12 -8.86
CA THR A 187 -18.83 4.09 -9.09
C THR A 187 -18.81 5.21 -8.06
N ASN A 188 -18.41 4.94 -6.82
CA ASN A 188 -18.25 5.97 -5.78
C ASN A 188 -17.12 6.95 -6.11
N VAL A 189 -16.03 6.46 -6.72
CA VAL A 189 -14.91 7.30 -7.19
C VAL A 189 -15.40 8.20 -8.32
N GLU A 190 -16.12 7.65 -9.30
CA GLU A 190 -16.65 8.41 -10.43
C GLU A 190 -17.63 9.50 -9.97
N GLN A 191 -18.53 9.18 -9.04
CA GLN A 191 -19.45 10.15 -8.45
C GLN A 191 -18.71 11.27 -7.69
N ALA A 192 -17.69 10.94 -6.91
CA ALA A 192 -16.90 11.94 -6.20
C ALA A 192 -16.11 12.83 -7.18
N LEU A 193 -15.52 12.26 -8.23
CA LEU A 193 -14.80 13.00 -9.27
C LEU A 193 -15.72 13.95 -10.05
N LEU A 194 -16.95 13.53 -10.38
CA LEU A 194 -17.94 14.38 -11.03
C LEU A 194 -18.24 15.60 -10.18
N LYS A 195 -18.52 15.41 -8.88
CA LYS A 195 -18.76 16.52 -7.95
C LYS A 195 -17.58 17.48 -7.82
N VAL A 196 -16.34 16.97 -7.76
CA VAL A 196 -15.15 17.83 -7.76
C VAL A 196 -15.07 18.64 -9.06
N SER A 197 -15.29 17.99 -10.21
CA SER A 197 -15.17 18.61 -11.54
C SER A 197 -16.23 19.71 -11.76
N GLU A 198 -17.47 19.49 -11.30
CA GLU A 198 -18.56 20.47 -11.38
C GLU A 198 -18.28 21.75 -10.57
N ASN A 199 -17.56 21.60 -9.45
CA ASN A 199 -17.26 22.71 -8.54
C ASN A 199 -15.86 23.33 -8.75
N LEU A 200 -15.10 22.85 -9.74
CA LEU A 200 -13.72 23.27 -9.99
C LEU A 200 -13.60 24.76 -10.31
N ASN A 201 -14.60 25.32 -11.01
CA ASN A 201 -14.63 26.74 -11.36
C ASN A 201 -14.87 27.67 -10.15
N ALA A 202 -15.28 27.13 -9.00
CA ALA A 202 -15.43 27.90 -7.77
C ALA A 202 -14.09 28.21 -7.09
N VAL A 203 -13.03 27.46 -7.43
CA VAL A 203 -11.69 27.67 -6.87
C VAL A 203 -11.05 28.86 -7.58
N THR A 204 -10.96 29.99 -6.88
CA THR A 204 -10.37 31.23 -7.44
C THR A 204 -8.84 31.20 -7.48
N ASN A 205 -8.23 30.42 -6.59
CA ASN A 205 -6.78 30.27 -6.52
C ASN A 205 -6.27 29.36 -7.65
N GLN A 206 -5.56 29.97 -8.61
CA GLN A 206 -5.11 29.28 -9.82
C GLN A 206 -4.17 28.11 -9.55
N THR A 207 -3.22 28.23 -8.62
CA THR A 207 -2.29 27.12 -8.30
C THR A 207 -3.03 25.96 -7.66
N LEU A 208 -3.96 26.25 -6.75
CA LEU A 208 -4.76 25.21 -6.09
C LEU A 208 -5.69 24.50 -7.08
N LYS A 209 -6.20 25.23 -8.07
CA LYS A 209 -7.01 24.69 -9.15
C LYS A 209 -6.20 23.75 -10.04
N GLU A 210 -4.99 24.15 -10.44
CA GLU A 210 -4.06 23.33 -11.23
C GLU A 210 -3.68 22.04 -10.49
N ASP A 211 -3.33 22.13 -9.21
CA ASP A 211 -3.02 20.95 -8.37
C ASP A 211 -4.23 19.99 -8.29
N LEU A 212 -5.44 20.52 -8.22
CA LEU A 212 -6.67 19.74 -8.15
C LEU A 212 -6.97 19.06 -9.49
N GLU A 213 -6.78 19.76 -10.62
CA GLU A 213 -6.90 19.22 -11.98
C GLU A 213 -5.91 18.08 -12.22
N GLU A 214 -4.64 18.27 -11.83
CA GLU A 214 -3.61 17.24 -11.93
C GLU A 214 -4.00 16.02 -11.10
N CYS A 215 -4.42 16.21 -9.85
CA CYS A 215 -4.81 15.10 -9.00
C CYS A 215 -6.05 14.36 -9.54
N VAL A 216 -7.03 15.06 -10.11
CA VAL A 216 -8.19 14.46 -10.78
C VAL A 216 -7.75 13.65 -12.00
N SER A 217 -6.80 14.15 -12.79
CA SER A 217 -6.22 13.42 -13.92
C SER A 217 -5.53 12.13 -13.47
N LEU A 218 -4.75 12.19 -12.39
CA LEU A 218 -4.09 11.02 -11.79
C LEU A 218 -5.09 9.95 -11.36
N VAL A 219 -6.19 10.33 -10.69
CA VAL A 219 -7.24 9.37 -10.28
C VAL A 219 -7.91 8.76 -11.51
N LYS A 220 -8.24 9.56 -12.52
CA LYS A 220 -8.84 9.09 -13.79
C LYS A 220 -7.94 8.12 -14.55
N GLY A 221 -6.63 8.19 -14.35
CA GLY A 221 -5.62 7.30 -14.94
C GLY A 221 -5.41 5.96 -14.22
N ILE A 222 -5.94 5.78 -13.00
CA ILE A 222 -5.79 4.53 -12.22
C ILE A 222 -6.35 3.30 -12.95
N PRO A 223 -7.54 3.35 -13.59
CA PRO A 223 -8.07 2.23 -14.36
C PRO A 223 -7.15 1.75 -15.49
N GLN A 224 -6.34 2.64 -16.06
CA GLN A 224 -5.49 2.38 -17.22
C GLN A 224 -4.05 2.00 -16.84
N MET A 225 -3.74 1.86 -15.55
CA MET A 225 -2.38 1.56 -15.09
C MET A 225 -1.82 0.24 -15.61
N LEU A 226 -2.68 -0.76 -15.85
CA LEU A 226 -2.28 -2.05 -16.43
C LEU A 226 -2.39 -2.07 -17.97
N SER A 227 -2.99 -1.05 -18.58
CA SER A 227 -2.99 -0.86 -20.04
C SER A 227 -1.72 -0.16 -20.54
N LEU A 228 -0.93 0.41 -19.63
CA LEU A 228 0.49 0.60 -19.87
C LEU A 228 1.10 -0.79 -19.95
N GLN A 229 1.19 -1.33 -21.16
CA GLN A 229 2.11 -2.42 -21.43
C GLN A 229 3.42 -2.00 -20.81
N SER A 230 3.89 -2.75 -19.81
CA SER A 230 5.30 -2.74 -19.46
C SER A 230 6.04 -2.82 -20.80
N ASP A 231 7.06 -1.98 -21.02
CA ASP A 231 8.02 -2.26 -22.10
C ASP A 231 8.27 -3.77 -22.09
N PRO A 232 8.19 -4.43 -23.26
CA PRO A 232 8.19 -5.89 -23.35
C PRO A 232 9.24 -6.44 -22.38
N PRO A 233 8.87 -7.42 -21.53
CA PRO A 233 9.69 -7.84 -20.39
C PRO A 233 11.12 -7.94 -20.85
N VAL A 234 12.00 -7.11 -20.27
CA VAL A 234 13.40 -6.87 -20.66
C VAL A 234 13.90 -8.05 -21.47
N HIS A 235 13.93 -7.92 -22.80
CA HIS A 235 14.42 -9.01 -23.65
C HIS A 235 15.75 -9.47 -23.07
N THR A 236 15.83 -10.74 -22.69
CA THR A 236 17.08 -11.31 -22.21
C THR A 236 18.12 -11.03 -23.28
N SER A 237 19.15 -10.25 -22.96
CA SER A 237 20.10 -9.79 -23.99
C SER A 237 20.84 -10.96 -24.61
N PHE A 238 20.85 -12.10 -23.91
CA PHE A 238 21.49 -13.36 -24.32
C PHE A 238 20.58 -14.56 -24.00
N PRO A 239 19.51 -14.80 -24.81
CA PRO A 239 18.50 -15.83 -24.54
C PRO A 239 19.07 -17.26 -24.61
N SER A 240 20.18 -17.45 -25.33
CA SER A 240 21.00 -18.66 -25.37
C SER A 240 21.47 -19.12 -23.98
N VAL A 241 21.86 -18.19 -23.12
CA VAL A 241 22.29 -18.50 -21.74
C VAL A 241 21.10 -19.05 -20.94
N HIS A 242 19.94 -18.42 -21.07
CA HIS A 242 18.70 -18.84 -20.40
C HIS A 242 18.21 -20.19 -20.90
N ALA A 243 18.13 -20.37 -22.22
CA ALA A 243 17.71 -21.62 -22.84
C ALA A 243 18.60 -22.79 -22.45
N PHE A 244 19.93 -22.57 -22.42
CA PHE A 244 20.88 -23.62 -22.07
C PHE A 244 20.81 -23.99 -20.58
N ILE A 245 20.75 -23.00 -19.67
CA ILE A 245 20.60 -23.26 -18.23
C ILE A 245 19.28 -23.98 -17.92
N MET A 246 18.20 -23.60 -18.59
CA MET A 246 16.90 -24.21 -18.37
C MET A 246 16.84 -25.64 -18.92
N LEU A 247 17.45 -25.89 -20.08
CA LEU A 247 17.59 -27.24 -20.65
C LEU A 247 18.38 -28.15 -19.71
N GLU A 248 19.55 -27.71 -19.26
CA GLU A 248 20.41 -28.47 -18.35
C GLU A 248 19.75 -28.69 -16.99
N GLY A 249 19.11 -27.65 -16.44
CA GLY A 249 18.35 -27.74 -15.19
C GLY A 249 17.13 -28.65 -15.27
N THR A 250 16.59 -28.92 -16.46
CA THR A 250 15.43 -29.81 -16.64
C THR A 250 15.84 -31.25 -17.01
N MET A 251 16.85 -31.40 -17.87
CA MET A 251 17.20 -32.69 -18.47
C MET A 251 18.36 -33.40 -17.77
N ASN A 252 19.26 -32.66 -17.11
CA ASN A 252 20.52 -33.17 -16.56
C ASN A 252 20.68 -32.83 -15.07
N LEU A 253 19.63 -33.12 -14.27
CA LEU A 253 19.56 -32.82 -12.83
C LEU A 253 20.71 -33.44 -12.01
N THR A 254 21.30 -34.54 -12.48
CA THR A 254 22.40 -35.27 -11.82
C THR A 254 23.72 -35.18 -12.59
N GLY A 255 23.79 -34.32 -13.62
CA GLY A 255 24.98 -34.15 -14.45
C GLY A 255 26.16 -33.53 -13.71
N GLU A 256 27.37 -33.86 -14.16
CA GLU A 256 28.57 -33.18 -13.67
C GLU A 256 28.54 -31.69 -14.04
N THR A 257 29.04 -30.83 -13.16
CA THR A 257 28.98 -29.37 -13.36
C THR A 257 29.98 -28.85 -14.40
N GLN A 258 31.03 -29.61 -14.68
CA GLN A 258 32.15 -29.20 -15.52
C GLN A 258 31.76 -28.99 -17.00
N PRO A 259 31.04 -29.92 -17.67
CA PRO A 259 30.56 -29.73 -19.04
C PRO A 259 29.64 -28.50 -19.19
N LEU A 260 28.77 -28.26 -18.21
CA LEU A 260 27.89 -27.08 -18.20
C LEU A 260 28.70 -25.78 -18.20
N VAL A 261 29.73 -25.69 -17.37
CA VAL A 261 30.61 -24.50 -17.28
C VAL A 261 31.36 -24.29 -18.60
N GLU A 262 31.88 -25.36 -19.22
CA GLU A 262 32.60 -25.29 -20.49
C GLU A 262 31.70 -24.80 -21.64
N GLN A 263 30.48 -25.33 -21.73
CA GLN A 263 29.51 -24.93 -22.74
C GLN A 263 28.99 -23.51 -22.51
N LEU A 264 28.78 -23.10 -21.25
CA LEU A 264 28.46 -21.71 -20.90
C LEU A 264 29.61 -20.75 -21.28
N MET A 265 30.86 -21.13 -21.01
CA MET A 265 32.03 -20.34 -21.40
C MET A 265 32.19 -20.27 -22.92
N MET A 266 31.80 -21.32 -23.65
CA MET A 266 31.72 -21.29 -25.11
C MET A 266 30.67 -20.28 -25.60
N ILE A 267 29.47 -20.28 -25.00
CA ILE A 267 28.41 -19.30 -25.31
C ILE A 267 28.90 -17.87 -25.05
N LYS A 268 29.54 -17.63 -23.89
CA LYS A 268 30.14 -16.34 -23.54
C LYS A 268 31.13 -15.86 -24.60
N ARG A 269 31.99 -16.76 -25.10
CA ARG A 269 33.00 -16.43 -26.13
C ARG A 269 32.36 -16.17 -27.49
N MET A 270 31.44 -17.03 -27.94
CA MET A 270 30.81 -16.91 -29.26
C MET A 270 29.94 -15.65 -29.38
N GLN A 271 29.29 -15.26 -28.29
CA GLN A 271 28.42 -14.08 -28.25
C GLN A 271 29.11 -12.84 -27.69
N HIS A 272 30.42 -12.92 -27.41
CA HIS A 272 31.22 -11.83 -26.87
C HIS A 272 30.60 -11.15 -25.64
N ILE A 273 30.04 -11.95 -24.73
CA ILE A 273 29.29 -11.44 -23.57
C ILE A 273 30.27 -10.89 -22.53
N PRO A 274 30.14 -9.60 -22.13
CA PRO A 274 30.93 -9.04 -21.04
C PRO A 274 30.73 -9.86 -19.76
N ALA A 275 31.82 -10.17 -19.05
CA ALA A 275 31.77 -11.03 -17.86
C ALA A 275 30.73 -10.63 -16.80
N PRO A 276 30.55 -9.33 -16.47
CA PRO A 276 29.52 -8.91 -15.52
C PRO A 276 28.09 -9.20 -16.01
N LEU A 277 27.83 -9.00 -17.31
CA LEU A 277 26.53 -9.30 -17.91
C LEU A 277 26.29 -10.79 -18.01
N PHE A 278 27.34 -11.58 -18.28
CA PHE A 278 27.24 -13.03 -18.35
C PHE A 278 26.80 -13.63 -17.00
N VAL A 279 27.41 -13.18 -15.89
CA VAL A 279 27.01 -13.60 -14.54
C VAL A 279 25.57 -13.18 -14.24
N LEU A 280 25.20 -11.95 -14.61
CA LEU A 280 23.85 -11.44 -14.43
C LEU A 280 22.81 -12.28 -15.19
N GLU A 281 23.07 -12.66 -16.44
CA GLU A 281 22.16 -13.48 -17.23
C GLU A 281 22.04 -14.91 -16.68
N ILE A 282 23.13 -15.49 -16.16
CA ILE A 282 23.08 -16.76 -15.44
C ILE A 282 22.16 -16.65 -14.22
N TRP A 283 22.31 -15.58 -13.42
CA TRP A 283 21.48 -15.38 -12.24
C TRP A 283 20.00 -15.21 -12.60
N LYS A 284 19.69 -14.40 -13.62
CA LYS A 284 18.33 -14.23 -14.11
C LYS A 284 17.73 -15.56 -14.53
N ALA A 285 18.45 -16.36 -15.33
CA ALA A 285 17.98 -17.67 -15.78
C ALA A 285 17.67 -18.62 -14.62
N CYS A 286 18.54 -18.67 -13.61
CA CYS A 286 18.32 -19.50 -12.43
C CYS A 286 17.12 -19.04 -11.59
N PHE A 287 16.93 -17.73 -11.42
CA PHE A 287 15.78 -17.19 -10.70
C PHE A 287 14.47 -17.40 -11.46
N THR A 288 14.46 -17.25 -12.78
CA THR A 288 13.29 -17.57 -13.61
C THR A 288 12.90 -19.04 -13.45
N GLY A 289 13.85 -19.97 -13.53
CA GLY A 289 13.58 -21.40 -13.30
C GLY A 289 13.08 -21.72 -11.88
N LEU A 290 13.52 -20.96 -10.87
CA LEU A 290 13.03 -21.10 -9.50
C LEU A 290 11.58 -20.63 -9.36
N ILE A 291 11.23 -19.50 -9.96
CA ILE A 291 9.89 -18.90 -9.92
C ILE A 291 8.88 -19.77 -10.66
N GLU A 292 9.26 -20.34 -11.80
CA GLU A 292 8.38 -21.14 -12.66
C GLU A 292 8.25 -22.61 -12.21
N SER A 293 8.95 -23.02 -11.15
CA SER A 293 8.91 -24.40 -10.64
C SER A 293 7.55 -24.73 -9.99
N PRO A 294 6.86 -25.83 -10.38
CA PRO A 294 5.61 -26.25 -9.75
C PRO A 294 5.78 -26.60 -8.27
N GLU A 295 4.74 -26.39 -7.46
CA GLU A 295 4.70 -26.83 -6.07
C GLU A 295 4.90 -28.36 -5.97
N GLY A 296 5.96 -28.79 -5.27
CA GLY A 296 6.33 -30.21 -5.10
C GLY A 296 7.68 -30.62 -5.67
N ASN A 297 8.31 -29.79 -6.51
CA ASN A 297 9.61 -30.08 -7.12
C ASN A 297 10.79 -29.50 -6.30
N GLU A 298 10.88 -29.86 -5.02
CA GLU A 298 11.91 -29.32 -4.11
C GLU A 298 13.34 -29.62 -4.56
N GLU A 299 13.57 -30.74 -5.25
CA GLU A 299 14.88 -31.11 -5.78
C GLU A 299 15.41 -30.09 -6.82
N LEU A 300 14.53 -29.54 -7.67
CA LEU A 300 14.89 -28.47 -8.61
C LEU A 300 15.27 -27.16 -7.90
N LYS A 301 14.61 -26.85 -6.78
CA LYS A 301 14.92 -25.68 -5.94
C LYS A 301 16.29 -25.82 -5.28
N TRP A 302 16.61 -27.02 -4.77
CA TRP A 302 17.90 -27.33 -4.17
C TRP A 302 19.03 -27.41 -5.18
N THR A 303 18.81 -27.98 -6.37
CA THR A 303 19.81 -28.06 -7.44
C THR A 303 20.14 -26.67 -8.00
N ALA A 304 19.14 -25.82 -8.27
CA ALA A 304 19.36 -24.43 -8.70
C ALA A 304 20.09 -23.60 -7.63
N PHE A 305 19.76 -23.77 -6.35
CA PHE A 305 20.41 -23.08 -5.24
C PHE A 305 21.86 -23.57 -4.99
N THR A 306 22.12 -24.87 -5.17
CA THR A 306 23.45 -25.49 -4.97
C THR A 306 24.41 -25.14 -6.10
N PHE A 307 23.94 -25.11 -7.36
CA PHE A 307 24.71 -24.65 -8.53
C PHE A 307 25.17 -23.19 -8.38
N LEU A 308 24.32 -22.32 -7.82
CA LEU A 308 24.61 -20.89 -7.66
C LEU A 308 25.63 -20.57 -6.55
N LYS A 309 25.64 -21.34 -5.44
CA LYS A 309 26.40 -20.95 -4.24
C LYS A 309 27.82 -21.49 -4.14
N VAL A 310 28.16 -22.63 -4.75
CA VAL A 310 29.40 -23.35 -4.42
C VAL A 310 30.37 -23.53 -5.60
N THR A 311 29.86 -23.72 -6.82
CA THR A 311 30.68 -24.06 -8.00
C THR A 311 30.93 -22.86 -8.91
N PHE A 312 29.91 -22.14 -9.40
CA PHE A 312 30.12 -21.13 -10.45
C PHE A 312 30.99 -19.92 -10.06
N THR A 313 30.90 -19.44 -8.82
CA THR A 313 31.70 -18.29 -8.36
C THR A 313 33.18 -18.63 -8.23
N LYS A 314 33.53 -19.89 -7.90
CA LYS A 314 34.93 -20.36 -7.87
C LYS A 314 35.51 -20.50 -9.27
N TYR A 315 34.75 -21.02 -10.25
CA TYR A 315 35.25 -21.24 -11.61
C TYR A 315 35.26 -19.98 -12.50
N LEU A 316 34.47 -18.94 -12.19
CA LEU A 316 34.40 -17.70 -12.97
C LEU A 316 35.35 -16.57 -12.50
N HIS A 317 35.87 -16.63 -11.27
CA HIS A 317 36.75 -15.60 -10.68
C HIS A 317 38.21 -16.05 -10.49
N GLY A 318 38.62 -17.19 -11.07
CA GLY A 318 40.00 -17.65 -10.96
C GLY A 318 40.12 -19.12 -11.36
N THR A 319 40.69 -19.45 -12.52
CA THR A 319 41.58 -18.66 -13.38
C THR A 319 40.96 -17.46 -14.09
#